data_AF-A0A3M1NG29-F1
#
_entry.id   AF-A0A3M1NG29-F1
#
_cell.length_a   1.000
_cell.length_b   1.000
_cell.length_c   1.000
_cell.angle_alpha   90.00
_cell.angle_beta   90.00
_cell.angle_gamma   90.00
#
_symmetry.space_group_name_H-M   'P 1'
#
loop_
_entity.id
_entity.type
_entity.pdbx_description
1 polymer ?
#
loop_
_entity_poly.entity_id
_entity_poly.type
_entity_poly.pdbx_seq_one_letter_code
_entity_poly.pdbx_strand_id
1 'polypeptide(L)'
;MTAPSAYCLRSPDALPSMTAPPAEFTLELTPPSRFAVIDLTPRLEDRLAPFPRALFCSHHTTAGYLDQALCERLNHDPEAIQKYVRSFQKLFPPGADYFHDQLHLRTELSEAQRQCEPRNGDSHLTFISSGLESCVAYANRPDRPVFFIELDGTNGDDRRHRRTTIIGYNEEDIADVRYFEVPVSNHPIDSVNRRDPRLGLYDELQTHLRSLGITKGRIDLNLPPDERHAGLTVNEYETLLMRHDLAEVLQNPLRFMAEKGRNMLLDPRAIPLKARNYAKYDLVHLVNEMLDVLGLNESVVERIIDKFLRYPASRFLRLKRRVSLLVSDGATPGEGTIVHGTYQSPILVQWHRPEQAARKVRATFVRLT
;
A
#
# COMPACT_ATOMS: atom_id res chain seq x y z
N MET A 1 -81.48 0.05 9.45
CA MET A 1 -80.49 -0.36 8.43
C MET A 1 -79.15 0.23 8.83
N THR A 2 -78.34 -0.60 9.47
CA THR A 2 -77.04 -0.28 10.06
C THR A 2 -75.94 -0.60 9.05
N ALA A 3 -75.17 0.40 8.64
CA ALA A 3 -74.00 0.22 7.76
C ALA A 3 -72.74 -0.02 8.60
N PRO A 4 -71.84 -0.96 8.23
CA PRO A 4 -70.72 -1.34 9.07
C PRO A 4 -69.43 -0.56 8.79
N SER A 5 -68.71 -0.37 9.90
CA SER A 5 -67.31 -0.02 10.15
C SER A 5 -66.30 -0.32 9.02
N ALA A 6 -65.52 0.69 8.65
CA ALA A 6 -64.32 0.57 7.82
C ALA A 6 -63.18 -0.03 8.64
N TYR A 7 -62.79 -1.27 8.31
CA TYR A 7 -61.60 -1.91 8.85
C TYR A 7 -60.34 -1.33 8.22
N CYS A 8 -59.43 -0.86 9.08
CA CYS A 8 -58.03 -0.58 8.80
C CYS A 8 -57.34 -1.71 8.02
N LEU A 9 -56.92 -1.43 6.79
CA LEU A 9 -55.87 -2.19 6.13
C LEU A 9 -54.53 -1.56 6.52
N ARG A 10 -53.90 -2.11 7.57
CA ARG A 10 -52.46 -1.90 7.81
C ARG A 10 -51.70 -2.61 6.70
N SER A 11 -50.83 -1.87 6.01
CA SER A 11 -49.82 -2.43 5.12
C SER A 11 -49.02 -3.51 5.86
N PRO A 12 -48.74 -4.66 5.24
CA PRO A 12 -47.88 -5.67 5.85
C PRO A 12 -46.48 -5.08 6.01
N ASP A 13 -45.95 -5.23 7.22
CA ASP A 13 -44.60 -4.85 7.62
C ASP A 13 -43.59 -5.24 6.55
N ALA A 14 -42.89 -4.26 5.99
CA ALA A 14 -41.63 -4.51 5.33
C ALA A 14 -40.70 -5.05 6.42
N LEU A 15 -40.49 -6.38 6.41
CA LEU A 15 -39.43 -7.02 7.17
C LEU A 15 -38.16 -6.18 6.98
N PRO A 16 -37.44 -5.80 8.06
CA PRO A 16 -36.16 -5.12 7.89
C PRO A 16 -35.30 -6.02 7.00
N SER A 17 -34.88 -5.49 5.86
CA SER A 17 -33.91 -6.13 4.97
C SER A 17 -32.69 -6.46 5.83
N MET A 18 -32.57 -7.72 6.25
CA MET A 18 -31.38 -8.18 6.94
C MET A 18 -30.24 -8.11 5.93
N THR A 19 -29.47 -7.03 6.01
CA THR A 19 -28.21 -6.90 5.27
C THR A 19 -27.34 -8.09 5.60
N ALA A 20 -26.87 -8.80 4.58
CA ALA A 20 -26.04 -9.99 4.77
C ALA A 20 -24.78 -9.60 5.56
N PRO A 21 -24.34 -10.41 6.56
CA PRO A 21 -23.15 -10.10 7.32
C PRO A 21 -21.91 -10.03 6.40
N PRO A 22 -20.84 -9.32 6.79
CA PRO A 22 -19.63 -9.23 5.97
C PRO A 22 -19.08 -10.61 5.62
N ALA A 23 -18.78 -10.81 4.34
CA ALA A 23 -18.22 -12.07 3.85
C ALA A 23 -16.73 -11.92 3.57
N GLU A 24 -15.93 -12.83 4.14
CA GLU A 24 -14.48 -12.85 3.94
C GLU A 24 -14.04 -13.98 3.01
N PHE A 25 -13.10 -13.65 2.13
CA PHE A 25 -12.51 -14.56 1.17
C PHE A 25 -11.00 -14.39 1.16
N THR A 26 -10.25 -15.48 1.06
CA THR A 26 -8.81 -15.45 0.81
C THR A 26 -8.54 -16.03 -0.57
N LEU A 27 -7.70 -15.35 -1.36
CA LEU A 27 -7.21 -15.83 -2.65
C LEU A 27 -5.71 -16.09 -2.56
N GLU A 28 -5.30 -17.22 -3.11
CA GLU A 28 -3.90 -17.55 -3.37
C GLU A 28 -3.62 -17.32 -4.86
N LEU A 29 -2.52 -16.62 -5.14
CA LEU A 29 -2.09 -16.23 -6.47
C LEU A 29 -0.66 -16.75 -6.70
N THR A 30 -0.40 -17.20 -7.91
CA THR A 30 0.95 -17.48 -8.40
C THR A 30 1.21 -16.52 -9.54
N PRO A 31 2.03 -15.47 -9.33
CA PRO A 31 2.30 -14.50 -10.38
C PRO A 31 2.97 -15.15 -11.61
N PRO A 32 2.65 -14.70 -12.83
CA PRO A 32 3.21 -15.28 -14.05
C PRO A 32 4.66 -14.83 -14.32
N SER A 33 5.10 -13.73 -13.70
CA SER A 33 6.45 -13.17 -13.85
C SER A 33 6.80 -12.25 -12.67
N ARG A 34 8.03 -11.72 -12.61
CA ARG A 34 8.46 -10.78 -11.56
C ARG A 34 7.52 -9.58 -11.41
N PHE A 35 7.07 -8.99 -12.52
CA PHE A 35 6.10 -7.89 -12.50
C PHE A 35 4.81 -8.33 -13.19
N ALA A 36 3.67 -8.21 -12.51
CA ALA A 36 2.38 -8.52 -13.09
C ALA A 36 1.27 -7.61 -12.58
N VAL A 37 0.36 -7.24 -13.47
CA VAL A 37 -0.94 -6.65 -13.15
C VAL A 37 -1.95 -7.79 -13.25
N ILE A 38 -2.42 -8.30 -12.11
CA ILE A 38 -3.27 -9.50 -12.04
C ILE A 38 -4.71 -9.06 -11.80
N ASP A 39 -5.59 -9.30 -12.76
CA ASP A 39 -7.02 -9.08 -12.57
C ASP A 39 -7.60 -10.13 -11.61
N LEU A 40 -8.18 -9.66 -10.50
CA LEU A 40 -8.82 -10.52 -9.49
C LEU A 40 -10.29 -10.78 -9.78
N THR A 41 -10.94 -9.96 -10.61
CA THR A 41 -12.38 -10.05 -10.85
C THR A 41 -12.82 -11.44 -11.31
N PRO A 42 -12.13 -12.13 -12.25
CA PRO A 42 -12.48 -13.49 -12.63
C PRO A 42 -12.37 -14.52 -11.50
N ARG A 43 -11.56 -14.26 -10.47
CA ARG A 43 -11.37 -15.16 -9.31
C ARG A 43 -12.35 -14.90 -8.18
N LEU A 44 -13.02 -13.75 -8.21
CA LEU A 44 -14.02 -13.36 -7.22
C LEU A 44 -15.42 -13.83 -7.63
N GLU A 45 -15.64 -14.13 -8.92
CA GLU A 45 -16.92 -14.58 -9.46
C GLU A 45 -18.06 -13.67 -8.94
N ASP A 46 -19.19 -14.26 -8.55
CA ASP A 46 -20.32 -13.52 -7.97
C ASP A 46 -20.23 -13.37 -6.44
N ARG A 47 -19.10 -13.73 -5.81
CA ARG A 47 -18.97 -13.74 -4.33
C ARG A 47 -19.10 -12.35 -3.71
N LEU A 48 -18.76 -11.32 -4.46
CA LEU A 48 -18.93 -9.92 -4.04
C LEU A 48 -20.24 -9.30 -4.51
N ALA A 49 -21.00 -9.95 -5.41
CA ALA A 49 -22.23 -9.40 -5.97
C ALA A 49 -23.26 -8.94 -4.89
N PRO A 50 -23.40 -9.62 -3.73
CA PRO A 50 -24.31 -9.15 -2.68
C PRO A 50 -23.88 -7.86 -1.97
N PHE A 51 -22.62 -7.45 -2.11
CA PHE A 51 -22.02 -6.39 -1.30
C PHE A 51 -21.73 -5.14 -2.13
N PRO A 52 -22.18 -3.94 -1.70
CA PRO A 52 -21.89 -2.69 -2.40
C PRO A 52 -20.45 -2.21 -2.21
N ARG A 53 -19.69 -2.78 -1.27
CA ARG A 53 -18.31 -2.39 -0.96
C ARG A 53 -17.44 -3.61 -0.71
N ALA A 54 -16.15 -3.47 -0.99
CA ALA A 54 -15.18 -4.51 -0.73
C ALA A 54 -13.85 -3.92 -0.21
N LEU A 55 -13.28 -4.56 0.80
CA LEU A 55 -11.98 -4.24 1.37
C LEU A 55 -10.98 -5.29 0.89
N PHE A 56 -9.93 -4.87 0.20
CA PHE A 56 -8.88 -5.74 -0.32
C PHE A 56 -7.62 -5.56 0.52
N CYS A 57 -6.98 -6.66 0.93
CA CYS A 57 -5.79 -6.64 1.77
C CYS A 57 -4.73 -7.65 1.31
N SER A 58 -3.64 -7.14 0.77
CA SER A 58 -2.42 -7.88 0.45
C SER A 58 -1.62 -8.20 1.71
N HIS A 59 -1.06 -9.41 1.75
CA HIS A 59 -0.17 -9.87 2.82
C HIS A 59 1.32 -9.71 2.45
N HIS A 60 1.65 -8.87 1.47
CA HIS A 60 3.01 -8.74 0.93
C HIS A 60 3.52 -7.31 1.00
N THR A 61 4.84 -7.16 1.02
CA THR A 61 5.56 -5.88 1.09
C THR A 61 6.01 -5.38 -0.29
N THR A 62 5.90 -6.24 -1.31
CA THR A 62 6.22 -5.97 -2.72
C THR A 62 5.06 -6.27 -3.66
N ALA A 63 3.85 -6.44 -3.11
CA ALA A 63 2.64 -6.61 -3.92
C ALA A 63 1.41 -6.04 -3.19
N GLY A 64 0.48 -5.43 -3.91
CA GLY A 64 -0.66 -4.74 -3.31
C GLY A 64 -1.57 -4.08 -4.32
N TYR A 65 -2.22 -3.00 -3.91
CA TYR A 65 -3.30 -2.36 -4.67
C TYR A 65 -3.05 -0.87 -4.85
N LEU A 66 -3.55 -0.32 -5.95
CA LEU A 66 -3.70 1.14 -6.08
C LEU A 66 -5.02 1.57 -5.44
N ASP A 67 -5.14 2.84 -5.05
CA ASP A 67 -6.43 3.37 -4.60
C ASP A 67 -7.44 3.43 -5.76
N GLN A 68 -8.73 3.31 -5.45
CA GLN A 68 -9.78 3.23 -6.48
C GLN A 68 -9.81 4.47 -7.38
N ALA A 69 -9.59 5.66 -6.81
CA ALA A 69 -9.58 6.91 -7.56
C ALA A 69 -8.42 6.95 -8.58
N LEU A 70 -7.26 6.39 -8.24
CA LEU A 70 -6.15 6.27 -9.18
C LEU A 70 -6.46 5.25 -10.28
N CYS A 71 -7.08 4.11 -9.95
CA CYS A 71 -7.57 3.16 -10.96
C CYS A 71 -8.59 3.82 -11.91
N GLU A 72 -9.52 4.61 -11.40
CA GLU A 72 -10.50 5.36 -12.19
C GLU A 72 -9.82 6.37 -13.12
N ARG A 73 -8.82 7.11 -12.63
CA ARG A 73 -8.02 8.03 -13.46
C ARG A 73 -7.24 7.34 -14.57
N LEU A 74 -6.84 6.09 -14.34
CA LEU A 74 -6.20 5.23 -15.32
C LEU A 74 -7.21 4.44 -16.16
N ASN A 75 -8.51 4.80 -16.08
CA ASN A 75 -9.62 4.17 -16.78
C ASN A 75 -9.76 2.66 -16.54
N HIS A 76 -9.20 2.14 -15.46
CA HIS A 76 -9.07 0.71 -15.19
C HIS A 76 -8.39 -0.06 -16.33
N ASP A 77 -7.57 0.61 -17.15
CA ASP A 77 -6.84 -0.02 -18.23
C ASP A 77 -5.58 -0.70 -17.67
N PRO A 78 -5.44 -2.04 -17.82
CA PRO A 78 -4.26 -2.75 -17.34
C PRO A 78 -2.97 -2.26 -18.00
N GLU A 79 -3.02 -1.77 -19.25
CA GLU A 79 -1.83 -1.20 -19.90
C GLU A 79 -1.43 0.14 -19.29
N ALA A 80 -2.39 1.04 -19.05
CA ALA A 80 -2.15 2.30 -18.36
C ALA A 80 -1.59 2.09 -16.94
N ILE A 81 -2.15 1.14 -16.19
CA ILE A 81 -1.64 0.75 -14.86
C ILE A 81 -0.22 0.19 -14.96
N GLN A 82 0.04 -0.68 -15.93
CA GLN A 82 1.39 -1.20 -16.18
C GLN A 82 2.39 -0.07 -16.51
N LYS A 83 2.02 0.86 -17.40
CA LYS A 83 2.87 2.02 -17.74
C LYS A 83 3.13 2.90 -16.52
N TYR A 84 2.09 3.17 -15.73
CA TYR A 84 2.19 3.92 -14.48
C TYR A 84 3.19 3.26 -13.52
N VAL A 85 3.07 1.96 -13.22
CA VAL A 85 3.99 1.29 -12.29
C VAL A 85 5.40 1.17 -12.87
N ARG A 86 5.52 0.90 -14.17
CA ARG A 86 6.83 0.80 -14.85
C ARG A 86 7.62 2.10 -14.82
N SER A 87 6.95 3.26 -14.79
CA SER A 87 7.66 4.52 -14.59
C SER A 87 8.46 4.53 -13.28
N PHE A 88 7.90 3.98 -12.19
CA PHE A 88 8.62 3.85 -10.93
C PHE A 88 9.70 2.78 -10.98
N GLN A 89 9.48 1.67 -11.67
CA GLN A 89 10.52 0.64 -11.87
C GLN A 89 11.72 1.18 -12.69
N LYS A 90 11.52 2.21 -13.52
CA LYS A 90 12.63 2.90 -14.19
C LYS A 90 13.47 3.74 -13.22
N LEU A 91 12.89 4.22 -12.12
CA LEU A 91 13.62 4.91 -11.04
C LEU A 91 14.40 3.94 -10.18
N PHE A 92 13.81 2.77 -9.96
CA PHE A 92 14.35 1.70 -9.13
C PHE A 92 14.59 0.48 -10.01
N PRO A 93 15.62 0.51 -10.89
CA PRO A 93 15.91 -0.63 -11.74
C PRO A 93 16.33 -1.85 -10.90
N PRO A 94 15.91 -3.07 -11.25
CA PRO A 94 16.34 -4.28 -10.55
C PRO A 94 17.85 -4.45 -10.57
N GLY A 95 18.42 -4.94 -9.45
CA GLY A 95 19.85 -5.27 -9.35
C GLY A 95 20.79 -4.08 -9.29
N ALA A 96 20.31 -2.88 -8.99
CA ALA A 96 21.10 -1.66 -8.97
C ALA A 96 21.95 -1.46 -7.71
N ASP A 97 22.43 -2.54 -7.08
CA ASP A 97 23.26 -2.50 -5.86
C ASP A 97 22.57 -1.76 -4.69
N TYR A 98 21.33 -2.14 -4.38
CA TYR A 98 20.62 -1.66 -3.19
C TYR A 98 21.29 -2.21 -1.93
N PHE A 99 21.36 -1.40 -0.87
CA PHE A 99 21.88 -1.86 0.41
C PHE A 99 21.04 -3.02 0.96
N HIS A 100 19.72 -2.97 0.78
CA HIS A 100 18.80 -4.08 1.07
C HIS A 100 19.24 -5.42 0.44
N ASP A 101 19.81 -5.37 -0.77
CA ASP A 101 20.21 -6.56 -1.52
C ASP A 101 21.62 -7.05 -1.14
N GLN A 102 22.33 -6.32 -0.30
CA GLN A 102 23.65 -6.72 0.23
C GLN A 102 23.47 -7.68 1.42
N LEU A 103 23.02 -8.90 1.12
CA LEU A 103 22.64 -9.92 2.12
C LEU A 103 23.72 -10.23 3.16
N HIS A 104 25.00 -10.01 2.85
CA HIS A 104 26.11 -10.18 3.78
C HIS A 104 26.11 -9.14 4.93
N LEU A 105 25.45 -7.99 4.74
CA LEU A 105 25.26 -6.96 5.76
C LEU A 105 24.00 -7.19 6.62
N ARG A 106 23.10 -8.09 6.21
CA ARG A 106 21.85 -8.41 6.91
C ARG A 106 22.08 -9.35 8.09
N THR A 107 22.42 -8.78 9.24
CA THR A 107 22.76 -9.52 10.47
C THR A 107 21.58 -10.27 11.11
N GLU A 108 20.35 -9.90 10.76
CA GLU A 108 19.12 -10.53 11.22
C GLU A 108 18.79 -11.84 10.49
N LEU A 109 19.44 -12.10 9.35
CA LEU A 109 19.29 -13.34 8.59
C LEU A 109 20.38 -14.34 8.95
N SER A 110 19.99 -15.60 9.15
CA SER A 110 20.91 -16.74 9.18
C SER A 110 21.55 -16.96 7.81
N GLU A 111 22.67 -17.69 7.78
CA GLU A 111 23.35 -18.04 6.51
C GLU A 111 22.42 -18.77 5.53
N ALA A 112 21.59 -19.69 6.02
CA ALA A 112 20.62 -20.40 5.21
C ALA A 112 19.54 -19.46 4.64
N GLN A 113 19.06 -18.49 5.43
CA GLN A 113 18.11 -17.49 4.95
C GLN A 113 18.74 -16.59 3.88
N ARG A 114 19.99 -16.14 4.08
CA ARG A 114 20.71 -15.32 3.09
C ARG A 114 20.91 -16.00 1.74
N GLN A 115 20.87 -17.34 1.66
CA GLN A 115 20.98 -18.04 0.38
C GLN A 115 19.69 -17.97 -0.44
N CYS A 116 18.55 -17.87 0.23
CA CYS A 116 17.22 -17.91 -0.40
C CYS A 116 16.54 -16.54 -0.45
N GLU A 117 17.08 -15.54 0.25
CA GLU A 117 16.49 -14.21 0.34
C GLU A 117 16.46 -13.52 -1.04
N PRO A 118 15.29 -13.04 -1.50
CA PRO A 118 15.20 -12.35 -2.77
C PRO A 118 15.92 -11.00 -2.72
N ARG A 119 16.57 -10.64 -3.83
CA ARG A 119 17.09 -9.30 -4.06
C ARG A 119 16.01 -8.47 -4.72
N ASN A 120 15.29 -7.70 -3.91
CA ASN A 120 14.07 -7.02 -4.30
C ASN A 120 13.94 -5.61 -3.71
N GLY A 121 15.05 -4.98 -3.31
CA GLY A 121 15.05 -3.60 -2.83
C GLY A 121 14.37 -2.63 -3.82
N ASP A 122 14.52 -2.89 -5.13
CA ASP A 122 13.80 -2.20 -6.20
C ASP A 122 12.28 -2.27 -6.07
N SER A 123 11.76 -3.45 -5.75
CA SER A 123 10.33 -3.72 -5.63
C SER A 123 9.75 -3.05 -4.38
N HIS A 124 10.49 -3.04 -3.26
CA HIS A 124 10.08 -2.31 -2.05
C HIS A 124 10.00 -0.79 -2.31
N LEU A 125 11.03 -0.21 -2.91
CA LEU A 125 11.03 1.21 -3.25
C LEU A 125 9.94 1.56 -4.26
N THR A 126 9.72 0.71 -5.27
CA THR A 126 8.63 0.87 -6.23
C THR A 126 7.26 0.83 -5.54
N PHE A 127 7.05 -0.10 -4.60
CA PHE A 127 5.81 -0.19 -3.83
C PHE A 127 5.53 1.12 -3.08
N ILE A 128 6.50 1.58 -2.28
CA ILE A 128 6.40 2.78 -1.46
C ILE A 128 6.18 4.04 -2.32
N SER A 129 6.93 4.15 -3.43
CA SER A 129 6.97 5.37 -4.24
C SER A 129 5.78 5.51 -5.17
N SER A 130 5.25 4.38 -5.67
CA SER A 130 4.09 4.36 -6.58
C SER A 130 2.76 4.64 -5.88
N GLY A 131 2.75 4.64 -4.55
CA GLY A 131 1.54 4.79 -3.76
C GLY A 131 0.69 3.53 -3.76
N LEU A 132 1.31 2.36 -3.95
CA LEU A 132 0.67 1.08 -3.67
C LEU A 132 0.37 0.97 -2.17
N GLU A 133 -0.73 0.31 -1.86
CA GLU A 133 -1.23 0.12 -0.50
C GLU A 133 -1.48 -1.37 -0.25
N SER A 134 -1.17 -1.82 0.96
CA SER A 134 -1.49 -3.19 1.38
C SER A 134 -2.98 -3.38 1.54
N CYS A 135 -3.72 -2.35 1.96
CA CYS A 135 -5.16 -2.46 2.23
C CYS A 135 -5.93 -1.28 1.63
N VAL A 136 -6.94 -1.55 0.80
CA VAL A 136 -7.76 -0.54 0.11
C VAL A 136 -9.24 -0.90 0.17
N ALA A 137 -10.10 0.11 0.35
CA ALA A 137 -11.55 -0.06 0.28
C ALA A 137 -12.07 0.49 -1.05
N TYR A 138 -12.88 -0.31 -1.74
CA TYR A 138 -13.45 0.01 -3.04
C TYR A 138 -14.98 0.00 -2.91
N ALA A 139 -15.64 0.94 -3.58
CA ALA A 139 -17.01 0.73 -3.99
C ALA A 139 -17.03 -0.47 -4.96
N ASN A 140 -17.77 -1.51 -4.62
CA ASN A 140 -17.82 -2.72 -5.42
C ASN A 140 -18.64 -2.47 -6.68
N ARG A 141 -18.02 -2.68 -7.83
CA ARG A 141 -18.64 -2.52 -9.15
C ARG A 141 -18.29 -3.74 -9.99
N PRO A 142 -19.24 -4.67 -10.20
CA PRO A 142 -18.99 -5.91 -10.95
C PRO A 142 -18.48 -5.67 -12.38
N ASP A 143 -18.78 -4.52 -12.98
CA ASP A 143 -18.32 -4.11 -14.32
C ASP A 143 -16.88 -3.58 -14.33
N ARG A 144 -16.23 -3.43 -13.16
CA ARG A 144 -14.89 -2.81 -13.04
C ARG A 144 -13.87 -3.82 -12.53
N PRO A 145 -12.71 -3.94 -13.19
CA PRO A 145 -11.68 -4.85 -12.74
C PRO A 145 -10.98 -4.31 -11.48
N VAL A 146 -10.54 -5.23 -10.62
CA VAL A 146 -9.68 -4.94 -9.47
C VAL A 146 -8.34 -5.64 -9.70
N PHE A 147 -7.27 -4.85 -9.74
CA PHE A 147 -5.94 -5.38 -10.04
C PHE A 147 -5.09 -5.53 -8.78
N PHE A 148 -4.53 -6.73 -8.62
CA PHE A 148 -3.43 -7.00 -7.71
C PHE A 148 -2.10 -6.77 -8.44
N ILE A 149 -1.30 -5.84 -7.95
CA ILE A 149 -0.04 -5.44 -8.56
C ILE A 149 1.10 -6.20 -7.87
N GLU A 150 1.77 -7.07 -8.62
CA GLU A 150 2.96 -7.81 -8.20
C GLU A 150 4.22 -7.12 -8.71
N LEU A 151 5.21 -6.91 -7.83
CA LEU A 151 6.50 -6.31 -8.19
C LEU A 151 7.69 -7.26 -8.05
N ASP A 152 7.51 -8.42 -7.41
CA ASP A 152 8.58 -9.39 -7.12
C ASP A 152 8.08 -10.84 -7.21
N GLY A 153 7.31 -11.17 -8.24
CA GLY A 153 6.57 -12.43 -8.34
C GLY A 153 7.41 -13.69 -8.57
N THR A 154 8.71 -13.55 -8.83
CA THR A 154 9.64 -14.64 -9.11
C THR A 154 10.99 -14.39 -8.42
N ASN A 155 11.61 -15.45 -7.91
CA ASN A 155 12.98 -15.43 -7.40
C ASN A 155 13.81 -16.48 -8.17
N GLY A 156 14.67 -16.04 -9.09
CA GLY A 156 15.27 -16.96 -10.06
C GLY A 156 14.20 -17.64 -10.90
N ASP A 157 14.24 -18.97 -10.97
CA ASP A 157 13.26 -19.79 -11.70
C ASP A 157 11.98 -20.08 -10.89
N ASP A 158 12.00 -19.79 -9.58
CA ASP A 158 10.87 -20.07 -8.70
C ASP A 158 9.79 -18.99 -8.78
N ARG A 159 8.55 -19.43 -8.93
CA ARG A 159 7.38 -18.56 -8.81
C ARG A 159 6.98 -18.44 -7.35
N ARG A 160 6.77 -17.21 -6.89
CA ARG A 160 6.35 -16.97 -5.51
C ARG A 160 4.85 -17.18 -5.35
N HIS A 161 4.43 -17.48 -4.13
CA HIS A 161 3.03 -17.56 -3.76
C HIS A 161 2.58 -16.26 -3.09
N ARG A 162 1.35 -15.84 -3.39
CA ARG A 162 0.77 -14.60 -2.91
C ARG A 162 -0.62 -14.81 -2.36
N ARG A 163 -0.77 -14.47 -1.09
CA ARG A 163 -2.05 -14.39 -0.42
C ARG A 163 -2.64 -12.97 -0.41
N THR A 164 -3.93 -12.86 -0.68
CA THR A 164 -4.72 -11.65 -0.41
C THR A 164 -6.06 -12.00 0.24
N THR A 165 -6.51 -11.16 1.18
CA THR A 165 -7.82 -11.28 1.83
C THR A 165 -8.76 -10.19 1.30
N ILE A 166 -10.02 -10.54 1.09
CA ILE A 166 -11.08 -9.65 0.62
C ILE A 166 -12.25 -9.76 1.60
N ILE A 167 -12.83 -8.63 2.02
CA ILE A 167 -14.09 -8.60 2.77
C ILE A 167 -15.13 -7.84 1.95
N GLY A 168 -16.22 -8.50 1.56
CA GLY A 168 -17.43 -7.82 1.07
C GLY A 168 -18.29 -7.36 2.25
N TYR A 169 -18.81 -6.14 2.20
CA TYR A 169 -19.61 -5.56 3.28
C TYR A 169 -20.60 -4.51 2.74
N ASN A 170 -21.60 -4.16 3.54
CA ASN A 170 -22.65 -3.21 3.16
C ASN A 170 -22.29 -1.79 3.60
N GLU A 171 -21.91 -1.65 4.87
CA GLU A 171 -21.74 -0.35 5.51
C GLU A 171 -20.45 -0.29 6.35
N GLU A 172 -20.02 0.95 6.61
CA GLU A 172 -18.90 1.26 7.49
C GLU A 172 -19.42 2.08 8.67
N ASP A 173 -19.19 1.59 9.88
CA ASP A 173 -19.50 2.29 11.11
C ASP A 173 -18.20 2.72 11.80
N ILE A 174 -18.04 4.02 12.04
CA ILE A 174 -16.89 4.54 12.77
C ILE A 174 -17.15 4.32 14.26
N ALA A 175 -16.52 3.28 14.81
CA ALA A 175 -16.69 2.89 16.21
C ALA A 175 -15.95 3.82 17.18
N ASP A 176 -14.75 4.28 16.82
CA ASP A 176 -14.00 5.25 17.63
C ASP A 176 -12.86 5.93 16.84
N VAL A 177 -12.35 7.02 17.39
CA VAL A 177 -11.18 7.75 16.91
C VAL A 177 -10.22 8.00 18.08
N ARG A 178 -8.94 7.66 17.88
CA ARG A 178 -7.87 7.87 18.87
C ARG A 178 -6.66 8.56 18.25
N TYR A 179 -5.92 9.28 19.08
CA TYR A 179 -4.64 9.88 18.71
C TYR A 179 -3.53 9.18 19.46
N PHE A 180 -2.45 8.89 18.76
CA PHE A 180 -1.24 8.28 19.28
C PHE A 180 -0.06 9.19 18.99
N GLU A 181 0.85 9.29 19.96
CA GLU A 181 2.14 9.93 19.76
C GLU A 181 3.16 8.85 19.39
N VAL A 182 3.83 9.05 18.26
CA VAL A 182 4.87 8.15 17.78
C VAL A 182 6.21 8.85 18.01
N PRO A 183 7.05 8.36 18.95
CA PRO A 183 8.38 8.88 19.15
C PRO A 183 9.20 8.79 17.87
N VAL A 184 9.94 9.85 17.56
CA VAL A 184 10.83 9.89 16.39
C VAL A 184 12.18 10.45 16.79
N SER A 185 13.24 10.08 16.06
CA SER A 185 14.56 10.64 16.32
C SER A 185 14.63 12.11 15.88
N ASN A 186 15.67 12.81 16.37
CA ASN A 186 15.97 14.17 15.94
C ASN A 186 16.60 14.23 14.53
N HIS A 187 16.82 13.09 13.86
CA HIS A 187 17.37 13.08 12.51
C HIS A 187 16.33 13.57 11.50
N PRO A 188 16.74 14.36 10.49
CA PRO A 188 15.81 14.92 9.52
C PRO A 188 15.09 13.85 8.71
N ILE A 189 15.76 12.73 8.42
CA ILE A 189 15.15 11.55 7.82
C ILE A 189 15.19 10.42 8.84
N ASP A 190 14.02 9.85 9.09
CA ASP A 190 13.83 8.74 10.02
C ASP A 190 12.67 7.87 9.55
N SER A 191 12.71 6.60 9.92
CA SER A 191 11.60 5.68 9.73
C SER A 191 11.37 4.91 11.01
N VAL A 192 10.11 4.78 11.39
CA VAL A 192 9.74 4.20 12.68
C VAL A 192 8.87 2.97 12.44
N ASN A 193 9.37 1.82 12.89
CA ASN A 193 8.64 0.56 12.87
C ASN A 193 7.51 0.60 13.90
N ARG A 194 6.26 0.72 13.47
CA ARG A 194 5.13 0.82 14.40
C ARG A 194 4.72 -0.53 15.01
N ARG A 195 5.40 -1.62 14.62
CA ARG A 195 5.34 -2.92 15.30
C ARG A 195 6.49 -3.15 16.27
N ASP A 196 7.42 -2.20 16.42
CA ASP A 196 8.45 -2.32 17.45
C ASP A 196 7.75 -2.42 18.82
N PRO A 197 7.89 -3.54 19.54
CA PRO A 197 7.20 -3.74 20.82
C PRO A 197 7.52 -2.63 21.83
N ARG A 198 8.69 -1.99 21.69
CA ARG A 198 9.11 -0.88 22.55
C ARG A 198 8.26 0.37 22.38
N LEU A 199 7.54 0.50 21.26
CA LEU A 199 6.63 1.62 21.02
C LEU A 199 5.21 1.34 21.51
N GLY A 200 4.86 0.09 21.85
CA GLY A 200 3.56 -0.32 22.42
C GLY A 200 2.33 -0.14 21.52
N LEU A 201 2.44 0.65 20.46
CA LEU A 201 1.33 1.11 19.65
C LEU A 201 0.49 -0.02 19.03
N TYR A 202 1.11 -1.08 18.51
CA TYR A 202 0.33 -2.16 17.90
C TYR A 202 -0.50 -2.91 18.95
N ASP A 203 0.06 -3.10 20.15
CA ASP A 203 -0.64 -3.71 21.28
C ASP A 203 -1.75 -2.79 21.80
N GLU A 204 -1.53 -1.47 21.81
CA GLU A 204 -2.56 -0.48 22.14
C GLU A 204 -3.71 -0.50 21.12
N LEU A 205 -3.40 -0.54 19.82
CA LEU A 205 -4.40 -0.66 18.76
C LEU A 205 -5.20 -1.96 18.92
N GLN A 206 -4.54 -3.10 19.15
CA GLN A 206 -5.19 -4.40 19.31
C GLN A 206 -6.04 -4.46 20.60
N THR A 207 -5.55 -3.89 21.69
CA THR A 207 -6.30 -3.81 22.97
C THR A 207 -7.55 -2.95 22.82
N HIS A 208 -7.41 -1.79 22.17
CA HIS A 208 -8.54 -0.90 21.93
C HIS A 208 -9.57 -1.53 20.98
N LEU A 209 -9.09 -2.19 19.92
CA LEU A 209 -9.94 -2.93 18.98
C LEU A 209 -10.81 -3.97 19.68
N ARG A 210 -10.20 -4.77 20.58
CA ARG A 210 -10.93 -5.76 21.39
C ARG A 210 -11.99 -5.11 22.28
N SER A 211 -11.67 -3.97 22.90
CA SER A 211 -12.62 -3.24 23.75
C SER A 211 -13.86 -2.74 22.98
N LEU A 212 -13.71 -2.48 21.67
CA LEU A 212 -14.80 -2.07 20.79
C LEU A 212 -15.60 -3.25 20.21
N GLY A 213 -15.17 -4.50 20.46
CA GLY A 213 -15.83 -5.69 19.94
C GLY A 213 -15.89 -5.77 18.42
N ILE A 214 -14.90 -5.20 17.72
CA ILE A 214 -14.85 -5.21 16.26
C ILE A 214 -14.23 -6.54 15.79
N THR A 215 -15.01 -7.38 15.13
CA THR A 215 -14.56 -8.68 14.58
C THR A 215 -14.15 -8.61 13.12
N LYS A 216 -14.93 -7.89 12.29
CA LYS A 216 -14.59 -7.52 10.90
C LYS A 216 -14.54 -6.00 10.79
N GLY A 217 -13.42 -5.48 10.29
CA GLY A 217 -13.15 -4.06 10.39
C GLY A 217 -11.95 -3.59 9.61
N ARG A 218 -11.60 -2.33 9.83
CA ARG A 218 -10.27 -1.80 9.55
C ARG A 218 -9.88 -0.73 10.56
N ILE A 219 -8.58 -0.50 10.67
CA ILE A 219 -8.01 0.64 11.39
C ILE A 219 -7.34 1.55 10.38
N ASP A 220 -7.81 2.79 10.27
CA ASP A 220 -7.21 3.80 9.42
C ASP A 220 -6.25 4.67 10.21
N LEU A 221 -4.97 4.54 9.90
CA LEU A 221 -3.91 5.37 10.47
C LEU A 221 -3.67 6.56 9.57
N ASN A 222 -3.85 7.77 10.10
CA ASN A 222 -3.77 9.02 9.35
C ASN A 222 -2.80 10.00 10.01
N LEU A 223 -2.01 10.69 9.20
CA LEU A 223 -1.25 11.87 9.63
C LEU A 223 -2.17 13.10 9.62
N PRO A 224 -2.45 13.72 10.77
CA PRO A 224 -3.26 14.94 10.82
C PRO A 224 -2.63 16.08 9.98
N PRO A 225 -3.40 17.08 9.53
CA PRO A 225 -2.93 18.06 8.53
C PRO A 225 -1.70 18.90 8.95
N ASP A 226 -1.50 19.08 10.25
CA ASP A 226 -0.35 19.74 10.88
C ASP A 226 0.93 18.88 10.82
N GLU A 227 0.80 17.56 10.70
CA GLU A 227 1.94 16.65 10.52
C GLU A 227 2.49 16.70 9.10
N ARG A 228 3.21 17.78 8.83
CA ARG A 228 3.93 18.02 7.57
C ARG A 228 5.25 17.25 7.55
N HIS A 229 5.72 17.02 6.32
CA HIS A 229 7.00 16.38 6.06
C HIS A 229 7.13 14.95 6.62
N ALA A 230 6.00 14.25 6.67
CA ALA A 230 5.90 12.86 7.03
C ALA A 230 4.89 12.13 6.14
N GLY A 231 5.08 10.83 6.02
CA GLY A 231 4.25 9.90 5.26
C GLY A 231 4.13 8.56 5.98
N LEU A 232 3.21 7.74 5.50
CA LEU A 232 2.92 6.41 5.99
C LEU A 232 3.02 5.41 4.83
N THR A 233 3.49 4.21 5.16
CA THR A 233 3.44 3.05 4.27
C THR A 233 3.25 1.79 5.11
N VAL A 234 2.79 0.69 4.51
CA VAL A 234 2.86 -0.64 5.10
C VAL A 234 3.86 -1.43 4.27
N ASN A 235 5.01 -1.75 4.86
CA ASN A 235 6.09 -2.40 4.14
C ASN A 235 6.96 -3.23 5.10
N GLU A 236 8.05 -3.80 4.59
CA GLU A 236 9.06 -4.43 5.43
C GLU A 236 9.88 -3.37 6.12
N TYR A 237 9.98 -3.49 7.45
CA TYR A 237 10.92 -2.69 8.21
C TYR A 237 12.25 -3.43 8.27
N GLU A 238 13.02 -3.29 7.20
CA GLU A 238 14.41 -3.75 7.12
C GLU A 238 15.34 -2.55 7.23
N THR A 239 16.40 -2.67 8.01
CA THR A 239 17.24 -1.53 8.41
C THR A 239 18.00 -0.93 7.23
N LEU A 240 18.54 -1.74 6.33
CA LEU A 240 19.30 -1.29 5.17
C LEU A 240 18.39 -0.56 4.16
N LEU A 241 17.23 -1.15 3.85
CA LEU A 241 16.20 -0.55 3.01
C LEU A 241 15.75 0.80 3.57
N MET A 242 15.47 0.86 4.86
CA MET A 242 14.91 2.05 5.49
C MET A 242 15.95 3.16 5.71
N ARG A 243 17.13 2.83 6.24
CA ARG A 243 18.15 3.81 6.64
C ARG A 243 19.10 4.21 5.52
N HIS A 244 19.24 3.36 4.50
CA HIS A 244 20.13 3.65 3.38
C HIS A 244 19.31 3.90 2.12
N ASP A 245 18.65 2.89 1.57
CA ASP A 245 18.04 3.01 0.23
C ASP A 245 16.91 4.07 0.20
N LEU A 246 15.89 3.94 1.05
CA LEU A 246 14.78 4.88 1.12
C LEU A 246 15.25 6.27 1.59
N ALA A 247 16.15 6.31 2.55
CA ALA A 247 16.69 7.57 3.07
C ALA A 247 17.43 8.35 1.98
N GLU A 248 18.26 7.69 1.17
CA GLU A 248 18.98 8.30 0.06
C GLU A 248 18.01 8.82 -1.01
N VAL A 249 16.97 8.04 -1.35
CA VAL A 249 15.90 8.47 -2.27
C VAL A 249 15.19 9.73 -1.76
N LEU A 250 14.91 9.81 -0.45
CA LEU A 250 14.29 10.99 0.17
C LEU A 250 15.22 12.20 0.21
N GLN A 251 16.54 12.01 0.30
CA GLN A 251 17.51 13.09 0.26
C GLN A 251 17.67 13.65 -1.14
N ASN A 252 17.95 12.78 -2.12
CA ASN A 252 18.24 13.19 -3.48
C ASN A 252 17.99 12.04 -4.49
N PRO A 253 16.80 11.99 -5.10
CA PRO A 253 16.41 10.91 -6.02
C PRO A 253 17.21 10.98 -7.33
N LEU A 254 17.63 12.17 -7.77
CA LEU A 254 18.46 12.33 -8.95
C LEU A 254 19.86 11.74 -8.73
N ARG A 255 20.45 12.03 -7.57
CA ARG A 255 21.73 11.47 -7.18
C ARG A 255 21.63 9.96 -7.01
N PHE A 256 20.59 9.47 -6.33
CA PHE A 256 20.32 8.04 -6.19
C PHE A 256 20.30 7.37 -7.57
N MET A 257 19.50 7.87 -8.51
CA MET A 257 19.45 7.32 -9.87
C MET A 257 20.80 7.37 -10.59
N ALA A 258 21.56 8.47 -10.47
CA ALA A 258 22.85 8.60 -11.12
C ALA A 258 23.88 7.61 -10.56
N GLU A 259 23.90 7.41 -9.24
CA GLU A 259 24.79 6.44 -8.58
C GLU A 259 24.41 5.00 -8.94
N LYS A 260 23.12 4.66 -8.85
CA LYS A 260 22.59 3.34 -9.20
C LYS A 260 22.76 3.02 -10.69
N GLY A 261 22.51 3.99 -11.57
CA GLY A 261 22.74 3.87 -13.02
C GLY A 261 24.21 3.73 -13.39
N ARG A 262 25.12 4.44 -12.70
CA ARG A 262 26.57 4.27 -12.89
C ARG A 262 27.03 2.88 -12.48
N ASN A 263 26.56 2.38 -11.34
CA ASN A 263 26.94 1.05 -10.85
C ASN A 263 26.45 -0.06 -11.80
N MET A 264 25.26 0.08 -12.38
CA MET A 264 24.78 -0.84 -13.42
C MET A 264 25.65 -0.84 -14.69
N LEU A 265 26.18 0.32 -15.11
CA LEU A 265 27.08 0.40 -16.26
C LEU A 265 28.43 -0.29 -16.01
N LEU A 266 28.85 -0.38 -14.76
CA LEU A 266 30.09 -1.04 -14.34
C LEU A 266 29.94 -2.58 -14.22
N ASP A 267 28.71 -3.10 -14.17
CA ASP A 267 28.43 -4.55 -14.24
C ASP A 267 27.48 -4.90 -15.43
N PRO A 268 28.04 -5.09 -16.65
CA PRO A 268 27.25 -5.31 -17.87
C PRO A 268 26.41 -6.59 -17.88
N ARG A 269 26.67 -7.54 -16.96
CA ARG A 269 25.97 -8.83 -16.89
C ARG A 269 24.63 -8.75 -16.16
N ALA A 270 24.40 -7.68 -15.39
CA ALA A 270 23.16 -7.44 -14.66
C ALA A 270 22.04 -6.81 -15.53
N ILE A 271 22.29 -6.56 -16.83
CA ILE A 271 21.45 -5.69 -17.66
C ILE A 271 20.58 -6.51 -18.65
N PRO A 272 19.24 -6.42 -18.59
CA PRO A 272 18.37 -6.79 -19.72
C PRO A 272 18.69 -5.87 -20.91
N LEU A 273 18.92 -6.41 -22.12
CA LEU A 273 19.37 -5.67 -23.33
C LEU A 273 18.64 -4.34 -23.61
N LYS A 274 17.38 -4.18 -23.16
CA LYS A 274 16.57 -2.96 -23.33
C LYS A 274 16.87 -1.81 -22.36
N ALA A 275 17.64 -2.03 -21.28
CA ALA A 275 17.89 -1.02 -20.24
C ALA A 275 19.21 -0.23 -20.40
N ARG A 276 20.06 -0.57 -21.39
CA ARG A 276 21.40 0.05 -21.58
C ARG A 276 21.35 1.55 -21.95
N ASN A 277 20.24 2.05 -22.49
CA ASN A 277 20.17 3.40 -23.05
C ASN A 277 19.64 4.47 -22.08
N TYR A 278 19.23 4.12 -20.85
CA TYR A 278 18.44 5.02 -20.00
C TYR A 278 19.20 5.67 -18.83
N ALA A 279 20.45 5.24 -18.59
CA ALA A 279 21.23 5.65 -17.42
C ALA A 279 21.71 7.12 -17.41
N LYS A 280 21.32 7.93 -18.40
CA LYS A 280 21.71 9.34 -18.49
C LYS A 280 20.49 10.24 -18.61
N TYR A 281 20.03 10.67 -17.44
CA TYR A 281 19.38 11.95 -17.22
C TYR A 281 18.15 12.23 -18.07
N ASP A 282 16.97 11.81 -17.62
CA ASP A 282 15.85 12.74 -17.61
C ASP A 282 14.72 12.35 -16.64
N LEU A 283 14.79 12.89 -15.41
CA LEU A 283 13.68 12.80 -14.44
C LEU A 283 12.44 13.52 -14.95
N VAL A 284 12.61 14.59 -15.74
CA VAL A 284 11.51 15.33 -16.34
C VAL A 284 10.79 14.45 -17.35
N HIS A 285 11.49 13.70 -18.20
CA HIS A 285 10.83 12.74 -19.09
C HIS A 285 10.08 11.64 -18.34
N LEU A 286 10.61 11.16 -17.22
CA LEU A 286 9.88 10.17 -16.43
C LEU A 286 8.63 10.77 -15.77
N VAL A 287 8.76 11.95 -15.16
CA VAL A 287 7.63 12.66 -14.57
C VAL A 287 6.60 12.99 -15.66
N ASN A 288 7.04 13.39 -16.86
CA ASN A 288 6.16 13.59 -18.01
C ASN A 288 5.46 12.29 -18.38
N GLU A 289 6.17 11.18 -18.56
CA GLU A 289 5.57 9.88 -18.88
C GLU A 289 4.51 9.47 -17.83
N MET A 290 4.75 9.77 -16.56
CA MET A 290 3.78 9.54 -15.48
C MET A 290 2.54 10.43 -15.58
N LEU A 291 2.73 11.72 -15.86
CA LEU A 291 1.66 12.71 -15.92
C LEU A 291 0.83 12.57 -17.20
N ASP A 292 1.46 12.19 -18.31
CA ASP A 292 0.83 11.88 -19.60
C ASP A 292 -0.11 10.67 -19.46
N VAL A 293 0.35 9.61 -18.78
CA VAL A 293 -0.48 8.44 -18.46
C VAL A 293 -1.68 8.82 -17.58
N LEU A 294 -1.54 9.84 -16.74
CA LEU A 294 -2.62 10.37 -15.89
C LEU A 294 -3.53 11.40 -16.59
N GLY A 295 -3.32 11.64 -17.89
CA GLY A 295 -4.14 12.54 -18.71
C GLY A 295 -4.07 14.02 -18.31
N LEU A 296 -2.94 14.46 -17.76
CA LEU A 296 -2.77 15.86 -17.32
C LEU A 296 -2.25 16.73 -18.47
N ASN A 297 -2.86 17.91 -18.67
CA ASN A 297 -2.45 18.85 -19.72
C ASN A 297 -1.03 19.40 -19.50
N GLU A 298 -0.28 19.63 -20.58
CA GLU A 298 1.13 20.12 -20.56
C GLU A 298 1.35 21.35 -19.65
N SER A 299 0.40 22.30 -19.62
CA SER A 299 0.50 23.51 -18.76
C SER A 299 0.33 23.25 -17.26
N VAL A 300 -0.36 22.17 -16.88
CA VAL A 300 -0.45 21.69 -15.50
C VAL A 300 0.80 20.89 -15.16
N VAL A 301 1.32 20.12 -16.12
CA VAL A 301 2.56 19.35 -16.02
C VAL A 301 3.76 20.27 -15.76
N GLU A 302 3.97 21.31 -16.55
CA GLU A 302 5.04 22.30 -16.34
C GLU A 302 4.94 22.97 -14.97
N ARG A 303 3.72 23.31 -14.53
CA ARG A 303 3.48 23.95 -13.22
C ARG A 303 3.70 23.01 -12.03
N ILE A 304 3.47 21.71 -12.24
CA ILE A 304 3.82 20.64 -11.30
C ILE A 304 5.33 20.49 -11.27
N ILE A 305 5.99 20.32 -12.40
CA ILE A 305 7.46 20.16 -12.51
C ILE A 305 8.19 21.34 -11.89
N ASP A 306 7.81 22.58 -12.19
CA ASP A 306 8.40 23.78 -11.59
C ASP A 306 8.26 23.81 -10.07
N LYS A 307 7.16 23.27 -9.52
CA LYS A 307 6.96 23.13 -8.06
C LYS A 307 7.73 21.96 -7.46
N PHE A 308 7.99 20.91 -8.24
CA PHE A 308 8.69 19.70 -7.82
C PHE A 308 10.22 19.88 -7.90
N LEU A 309 10.72 20.62 -8.88
CA LEU A 309 12.14 20.99 -8.99
C LEU A 309 12.56 22.05 -7.95
N ARG A 310 11.60 22.80 -7.40
CA ARG A 310 11.83 23.84 -6.37
C ARG A 310 11.66 23.37 -4.92
N TYR A 311 11.29 22.11 -4.65
CA TYR A 311 11.05 21.56 -3.30
C TYR A 311 11.61 20.13 -3.14
N PRO A 312 11.95 19.68 -1.91
CA PRO A 312 12.65 18.42 -1.68
C PRO A 312 11.83 17.18 -2.08
N ALA A 313 12.55 16.14 -2.51
CA ALA A 313 12.14 14.85 -3.07
C ALA A 313 10.99 14.09 -2.37
N SER A 314 10.65 14.48 -1.15
CA SER A 314 9.43 14.06 -0.46
C SER A 314 8.11 14.18 -1.22
N ARG A 315 8.03 15.06 -2.22
CA ARG A 315 6.85 15.17 -3.10
C ARG A 315 6.88 14.20 -4.27
N PHE A 316 8.06 13.70 -4.62
CA PHE A 316 8.28 12.79 -5.73
C PHE A 316 7.82 11.36 -5.40
N LEU A 317 8.06 10.92 -4.16
CA LEU A 317 7.47 9.69 -3.65
C LEU A 317 6.00 9.96 -3.32
N ARG A 318 5.07 9.15 -3.83
CA ARG A 318 3.64 9.25 -3.49
C ARG A 318 3.35 8.64 -2.12
N LEU A 319 4.17 8.99 -1.13
CA LEU A 319 4.00 8.59 0.25
C LEU A 319 2.62 8.99 0.72
N LYS A 320 1.89 8.00 1.21
CA LYS A 320 0.51 8.20 1.63
C LYS A 320 0.49 8.93 2.96
N ARG A 321 -0.59 9.66 3.22
CA ARG A 321 -0.87 10.24 4.54
C ARG A 321 -1.80 9.37 5.37
N ARG A 322 -2.31 8.30 4.76
CA ARG A 322 -3.21 7.31 5.35
C ARG A 322 -2.72 5.93 4.95
N VAL A 323 -2.80 4.99 5.87
CA VAL A 323 -2.76 3.56 5.56
C VAL A 323 -3.89 2.87 6.33
N SER A 324 -4.50 1.85 5.72
CA SER A 324 -5.50 1.01 6.37
C SER A 324 -4.88 -0.31 6.82
N LEU A 325 -5.32 -0.81 7.96
CA LEU A 325 -4.99 -2.15 8.47
C LEU A 325 -6.28 -2.96 8.54
N LEU A 326 -6.28 -4.14 7.91
CA LEU A 326 -7.43 -5.04 7.94
C LEU A 326 -7.64 -5.58 9.36
N VAL A 327 -8.89 -5.65 9.81
CA VAL A 327 -9.29 -6.39 11.01
C VAL A 327 -10.17 -7.56 10.61
N SER A 328 -9.81 -8.75 11.10
CA SER A 328 -10.57 -9.97 10.88
C SER A 328 -10.47 -10.93 12.05
N ASP A 329 -11.55 -11.68 12.27
CA ASP A 329 -11.65 -12.84 13.14
C ASP A 329 -11.43 -14.18 12.39
N GLY A 330 -10.94 -14.13 11.14
CA GLY A 330 -10.74 -15.33 10.32
C GLY A 330 -9.74 -16.34 10.91
N ALA A 331 -8.81 -15.87 11.75
CA ALA A 331 -7.89 -16.74 12.49
C ALA A 331 -8.53 -17.35 13.75
N THR A 332 -9.46 -16.64 14.39
CA THR A 332 -10.14 -17.06 15.61
C THR A 332 -11.55 -16.46 15.62
N PRO A 333 -12.58 -17.24 15.27
CA PRO A 333 -13.94 -16.72 15.13
C PRO A 333 -14.41 -15.96 16.37
N GLY A 334 -14.96 -14.76 16.18
CA GLY A 334 -15.40 -13.88 17.27
C GLY A 334 -14.31 -13.03 17.92
N GLU A 335 -13.02 -13.24 17.60
CA GLU A 335 -11.93 -12.37 18.05
C GLU A 335 -11.29 -11.61 16.88
N GLY A 336 -11.63 -10.33 16.74
CA GLY A 336 -11.02 -9.47 15.73
C GLY A 336 -9.55 -9.18 16.01
N THR A 337 -8.70 -9.47 15.02
CA THR A 337 -7.27 -9.21 15.07
C THR A 337 -6.82 -8.40 13.87
N ILE A 338 -5.78 -7.59 14.07
CA ILE A 338 -5.18 -6.82 12.97
C ILE A 338 -4.39 -7.80 12.07
N VAL A 339 -4.88 -8.00 10.85
CA VAL A 339 -4.31 -8.91 9.86
C VAL A 339 -3.11 -8.26 9.17
N HIS A 340 -2.05 -9.04 9.01
CA HIS A 340 -0.82 -8.61 8.37
C HIS A 340 -0.06 -9.80 7.80
N GLY A 341 0.71 -9.56 6.75
CA GLY A 341 1.72 -10.51 6.28
C GLY A 341 2.92 -10.62 7.20
N THR A 342 3.70 -11.68 7.05
CA THR A 342 4.86 -12.03 7.90
C THR A 342 5.79 -10.84 8.15
N TYR A 343 6.10 -10.08 7.11
CA TYR A 343 7.06 -8.97 7.15
C TYR A 343 6.42 -7.58 7.17
N GLN A 344 5.08 -7.50 7.10
CA GLN A 344 4.40 -6.22 7.02
C GLN A 344 4.43 -5.51 8.37
N SER A 345 4.81 -4.23 8.31
CA SER A 345 4.70 -3.28 9.40
C SER A 345 4.21 -1.94 8.89
N PRO A 346 3.34 -1.22 9.63
CA PRO A 346 3.09 0.19 9.37
C PRO A 346 4.36 0.99 9.71
N ILE A 347 4.81 1.81 8.78
CA ILE A 347 6.03 2.60 8.92
C ILE A 347 5.66 4.08 8.79
N LEU A 348 6.06 4.87 9.79
CA LEU A 348 6.07 6.32 9.67
C LEU A 348 7.42 6.73 9.10
N VAL A 349 7.40 7.48 8.00
CA VAL A 349 8.59 8.02 7.34
C VAL A 349 8.57 9.53 7.53
N GLN A 350 9.63 10.11 8.07
CA GLN A 350 9.82 11.56 8.13
C GLN A 350 11.00 11.99 7.27
N TRP A 351 10.94 13.22 6.76
CA TRP A 351 12.05 13.86 6.02
C TRP A 351 12.25 15.32 6.44
N HIS A 352 11.69 15.68 7.59
CA HIS A 352 12.03 16.88 8.32
C HIS A 352 11.92 16.59 9.82
N ARG A 353 12.78 17.23 10.61
CA ARG A 353 12.73 17.15 12.07
C ARG A 353 11.42 17.79 12.58
N PRO A 354 10.61 17.09 13.41
CA PRO A 354 9.50 17.74 14.10
C PRO A 354 9.99 18.65 15.23
N GLU A 355 9.19 19.65 15.59
CA GLU A 355 9.49 20.55 16.72
C GLU A 355 9.54 19.79 18.05
N GLN A 356 8.68 18.78 18.20
CA GLN A 356 8.65 17.86 19.32
C GLN A 356 9.22 16.52 18.85
N ALA A 357 9.93 15.77 19.70
CA ALA A 357 10.52 14.47 19.33
C ALA A 357 9.46 13.34 19.14
N ALA A 358 8.27 13.71 18.69
CA ALA A 358 7.14 12.83 18.43
C ALA A 358 6.30 13.35 17.25
N ARG A 359 5.58 12.42 16.61
CA ARG A 359 4.62 12.68 15.53
C ARG A 359 3.25 12.16 15.93
N LYS A 360 2.20 12.91 15.66
CA LYS A 360 0.82 12.51 15.94
C LYS A 360 0.27 11.62 14.82
N VAL A 361 -0.40 10.54 15.21
CA VAL A 361 -1.15 9.68 14.29
C VAL A 361 -2.56 9.52 14.81
N ARG A 362 -3.53 9.85 13.96
CA ARG A 362 -4.96 9.60 14.22
C ARG A 362 -5.33 8.20 13.72
N ALA A 363 -5.75 7.32 14.61
CA ALA A 363 -6.34 6.04 14.27
C ALA A 363 -7.87 6.15 14.27
N THR A 364 -8.53 5.69 13.21
CA THR A 364 -9.99 5.55 13.14
C THR A 364 -10.32 4.07 13.09
N PHE A 365 -11.13 3.60 14.03
CA PHE A 365 -11.57 2.21 14.13
C PHE A 365 -12.91 2.09 13.42
N VAL A 366 -12.95 1.25 12.39
CA VAL A 366 -14.12 1.08 11.53
C VAL A 366 -14.61 -0.35 11.62
N ARG A 367 -15.90 -0.51 11.92
CA ARG A 367 -16.61 -1.79 11.86
C ARG A 367 -17.24 -1.93 10.49
N LEU A 368 -17.14 -3.13 9.91
CA LEU A 368 -17.84 -3.49 8.67
C LEU A 368 -19.09 -4.28 9.03
N THR A 369 -20.22 -3.95 8.39
CA THR A 369 -21.52 -4.61 8.60
C THR A 369 -22.20 -4.97 7.31
#